data_AF-A0A1F9UH50-F1
#
_entry.id   AF-A0A1F9UH50-F1
#
_cell.length_a   1.000
_cell.length_b   1.000
_cell.length_c   1.000
_cell.angle_alpha   90.00
_cell.angle_beta   90.00
_cell.angle_gamma   90.00
#
_symmetry.space_group_name_H-M   'P 1'
#
loop_
_entity.id
_entity.type
_entity.pdbx_description
1 polymer ?
#
loop_
_entity_poly.entity_id
_entity_poly.type
_entity_poly.pdbx_seq_one_letter_code
_entity_poly.pdbx_strand_id
1 'polypeptide(L)' 'MVTDRGECLGILVDVMPSGGNDIFVVQQGLREMLIPALKSVVTRIDIPQKRVEVVLPQGLREIYENTQRE' A
#
# COMPACT_ATOMS: atom_id res chain seq x y z
N MET A 1 0.37 5.10 5.34
CA MET A 1 -0.76 4.45 4.65
C MET A 1 -1.55 3.68 5.67
N VAL A 2 -2.87 3.76 5.60
CA VAL A 2 -3.78 3.12 6.56
C VAL A 2 -4.95 2.45 5.84
N THR A 3 -5.56 1.44 6.47
CA THR A 3 -6.77 0.82 5.95
C THR A 3 -8.02 1.64 6.29
N ASP A 4 -9.14 1.31 5.65
CA ASP A 4 -10.50 1.78 5.98
C ASP A 4 -10.93 1.49 7.43
N ARG A 5 -10.28 0.51 8.07
CA ARG A 5 -10.48 0.17 9.49
C ARG A 5 -9.54 0.94 10.44
N GLY A 6 -8.73 1.86 9.91
CA GLY A 6 -7.77 2.64 10.68
C GLY A 6 -6.46 1.91 11.01
N GLU A 7 -6.22 0.73 10.44
CA GLU A 7 -4.99 -0.03 10.67
C GLU A 7 -3.81 0.63 9.93
N CYS A 8 -2.68 0.83 10.59
CA CYS A 8 -1.49 1.39 9.96
C CYS A 8 -0.71 0.33 9.19
N LEU A 9 -0.57 0.50 7.88
CA LEU A 9 0.19 -0.39 7.00
C LEU A 9 1.66 0.00 6.87
N GLY A 10 2.03 1.23 7.24
CA GLY A 10 3.40 1.74 7.11
C GLY A 10 3.49 3.09 6.40
N ILE A 11 4.68 3.45 5.93
CA ILE A 11 4.98 4.73 5.27
C ILE A 11 5.18 4.49 3.78
N LEU A 12 4.57 5.31 2.93
CA LEU A 12 4.85 5.31 1.49
C LEU A 12 6.26 5.85 1.26
N VAL A 13 7.16 5.02 0.76
CA VAL A 13 8.58 5.36 0.56
C VAL A 13 8.97 5.51 -0.90
N ASP A 14 8.24 4.86 -1.80
CA ASP A 14 8.49 4.93 -3.25
C ASP A 14 7.23 4.65 -4.08
N VAL A 15 7.28 4.99 -5.36
CA VAL A 15 6.25 4.73 -6.36
C VAL A 15 6.90 4.12 -7.59
N MET A 16 6.67 2.83 -7.82
CA MET A 16 7.19 2.10 -8.97
C MET A 16 6.19 2.09 -10.13
N PRO A 17 6.56 2.53 -11.33
CA PRO A 17 5.71 2.36 -12.50
C PRO A 17 5.67 0.88 -12.90
N SER A 18 4.47 0.31 -13.04
CA SER A 18 4.27 -0.96 -13.75
C SER A 18 3.46 -0.67 -15.02
N GLY A 19 3.64 -1.48 -16.07
CA GLY A 19 3.01 -1.28 -17.39
C GLY A 19 1.46 -1.20 -17.42
N GLY A 20 0.79 -1.22 -16.26
CA GLY A 20 -0.63 -0.92 -16.11
C GLY A 20 -0.91 0.18 -15.08
N ASN A 21 -0.43 0.02 -13.83
CA ASN A 21 -0.65 1.01 -12.77
C ASN A 21 0.62 1.23 -11.94
N ASP A 22 0.71 2.39 -11.32
CA ASP A 22 1.76 2.64 -10.33
C ASP A 22 1.59 1.70 -9.13
N ILE A 23 2.70 1.30 -8.54
CA ILE A 23 2.78 0.47 -7.33
C ILE A 23 3.41 1.30 -6.23
N PHE A 24 2.67 1.48 -5.15
CA PHE A 24 3.14 2.12 -3.93
C PHE A 24 3.98 1.14 -3.11
N VAL A 25 5.21 1.53 -2.81
CA VAL A 25 6.10 0.80 -1.90
C VAL A 25 5.88 1.34 -0.50
N VAL A 26 5.36 0.49 0.38
CA VAL A 26 5.03 0.85 1.76
C VAL A 26 5.91 0.08 2.72
N GLN A 27 6.65 0.81 3.56
CA GLN A 27 7.57 0.22 4.52
C GLN A 27 7.01 0.27 5.95
N GLN A 28 7.08 -0.87 6.64
CA GLN A 28 6.77 -1.00 8.05
C GLN A 28 7.90 -1.77 8.76
N GLY A 29 8.88 -1.02 9.25
CA GLY A 29 10.11 -1.59 9.82
C GLY A 29 10.89 -2.36 8.75
N LEU A 30 11.12 -3.65 8.98
CA LEU A 30 11.80 -4.53 8.02
C LEU A 30 10.86 -5.12 6.96
N ARG A 31 9.55 -4.90 7.07
CA ARG A 31 8.57 -5.39 6.10
C ARG A 31 8.34 -4.36 5.01
N GLU A 32 8.30 -4.85 3.77
CA GLU A 32 7.93 -4.09 2.59
C GLU A 32 6.61 -4.64 2.04
N MET A 33 5.71 -3.72 1.68
CA MET A 33 4.42 -4.04 1.08
C MET A 33 4.26 -3.29 -0.23
N LEU A 34 3.83 -4.02 -1.27
CA LEU A 34 3.61 -3.46 -2.60
C LEU A 34 2.11 -3.28 -2.83
N ILE A 35 1.63 -2.04 -2.88
CA ILE A 35 0.21 -1.73 -2.98
C ILE A 35 -0.08 -1.11 -4.34
N PRO A 36 -0.92 -1.72 -5.20
CA PRO A 36 -1.31 -1.12 -6.46
C PRO A 36 -2.06 0.19 -6.24
N ALA A 37 -1.68 1.25 -6.95
CA ALA A 37 -2.34 2.56 -6.93
C ALA A 37 -3.65 2.55 -7.77
N LEU A 38 -4.45 1.50 -7.63
CA LEU A 38 -5.74 1.34 -8.29
C LEU A 38 -6.80 2.19 -7.59
N LYS A 39 -7.74 2.76 -8.34
CA LYS A 39 -8.90 3.48 -7.75
C LYS A 39 -9.75 2.63 -6.81
N SER A 40 -9.76 1.31 -7.00
CA SER A 40 -10.47 0.35 -6.13
C SER A 40 -9.71 0.06 -4.83
N VAL A 41 -8.41 0.32 -4.79
CA VAL A 41 -7.54 0.06 -3.63
C VAL A 41 -7.30 1.36 -2.87
N VAL A 42 -6.92 2.44 -3.56
CA VAL A 42 -6.65 3.75 -2.95
C VAL A 42 -7.93 4.57 -2.93
N THR A 43 -8.53 4.69 -1.76
CA THR A 43 -9.83 5.35 -1.58
C THR A 43 -9.70 6.84 -1.26
N ARG A 44 -8.59 7.25 -0.63
CA ARG A 44 -8.34 8.67 -0.32
C ARG A 44 -6.85 8.98 -0.21
N ILE A 45 -6.46 10.14 -0.71
CA ILE A 45 -5.12 10.73 -0.54
C ILE A 45 -5.29 12.10 0.10
N ASP A 46 -4.74 12.27 1.30
CA ASP A 46 -4.73 13.51 2.06
C ASP A 46 -3.28 14.01 2.16
N ILE A 47 -2.91 14.89 1.24
CA ILE A 47 -1.54 15.44 1.14
C ILE A 47 -1.17 16.29 2.37
N PRO A 48 -2.03 17.21 2.87
CA PRO A 48 -1.73 17.97 4.09
C PRO A 48 -1.39 17.09 5.29
N GLN A 49 -2.14 16.01 5.48
CA GLN A 49 -1.92 15.06 6.58
C GLN A 49 -0.91 13.95 6.26
N LYS A 50 -0.34 13.93 5.05
CA LYS A 50 0.53 12.86 4.53
C LYS A 50 -0.08 11.47 4.73
N ARG A 51 -1.40 11.35 4.52
CA ARG A 51 -2.16 10.14 4.77
C ARG A 51 -2.71 9.60 3.45
N VAL A 52 -2.55 8.29 3.26
CA VAL A 52 -3.20 7.54 2.17
C VAL A 52 -4.06 6.48 2.83
N GLU A 53 -5.34 6.46 2.49
CA GLU A 53 -6.32 5.45 2.92
C GLU A 53 -6.54 4.45 1.80
N VAL A 54 -6.53 3.17 2.16
CA VAL A 54 -6.72 2.07 1.23
C VAL A 54 -7.76 1.07 1.72
N VAL A 55 -8.40 0.39 0.78
CA VAL A 55 -9.21 -0.80 1.03
C VAL A 55 -8.46 -1.99 0.47
N LEU A 56 -8.14 -2.95 1.34
CA LEU A 56 -7.53 -4.21 0.93
C LEU A 56 -8.64 -5.22 0.61
N PRO A 57 -8.70 -5.78 -0.62
CA PRO A 57 -9.65 -6.83 -0.93
C PRO A 57 -9.42 -8.06 -0.04
N GLN A 58 -10.50 -8.73 0.34
CA GLN A 58 -10.43 -9.92 1.20
C GLN A 58 -9.57 -11.02 0.54
N GLY A 59 -8.57 -11.54 1.27
CA GLY A 59 -7.66 -12.58 0.79
C GLY A 59 -6.43 -12.09 -0.01
N LEU A 60 -6.29 -10.80 -0.29
CA LEU A 60 -5.16 -10.24 -1.06
C LEU A 60 -4.01 -9.68 -0.21
N ARG A 61 -4.16 -9.67 1.13
CA ARG A 61 -3.12 -9.14 2.03
C ARG A 61 -1.79 -9.89 1.90
N GLU A 62 -1.85 -11.22 1.73
CA GLU A 62 -0.67 -12.08 1.55
C GLU A 62 0.04 -11.84 0.21
N ILE A 63 -0.67 -11.30 -0.80
CA ILE A 63 -0.09 -11.02 -2.12
C ILE A 63 0.79 -9.77 -2.10
N TYR A 64 0.49 -8.84 -1.18
CA TYR A 64 1.20 -7.56 -1.09
C TYR A 64 2.36 -7.60 -0.10
N GLU A 65 2.41 -8.59 0.79
CA GLU A 65 3.57 -8.83 1.64
C GLU A 65 4.66 -9.52 0.81
N ASN A 66 5.63 -8.74 0.31
CA ASN A 66 6.81 -9.32 -0.30
C ASN A 66 7.72 -9.86 0.82
N THR A 67 7.39 -11.03 1.34
CA THR A 67 8.38 -11.79 2.12
C THR A 67 9.42 -12.22 1.10
N GLN A 68 10.61 -11.64 1.17
CA GLN A 68 11.81 -12.24 0.60
C GLN A 68 11.90 -13.65 1.21
N ARG A 69 11.27 -14.64 0.56
CA ARG A 69 11.59 -16.04 0.81
C ARG A 69 12.97 -16.22 0.20
N GLU A 70 13.92 -16.47 1.09
CA GLU A 70 15.28 -16.92 0.80
C GLU A 70 15.31 -18.02 -0.28
#